data_AF-A0A2L2YYR7-F1
#
_entry.id   AF-A0A2L2YYR7-F1
#
_cell.length_a   1.000
_cell.length_b   1.000
_cell.length_c   1.000
_cell.angle_alpha   90.00
_cell.angle_beta   90.00
_cell.angle_gamma   90.00
#
_symmetry.space_group_name_H-M   'P 1'
#
loop_
_entity.id
_entity.type
_entity.pdbx_description
1 polymer ?
#
loop_
_entity_poly.entity_id
_entity_poly.type
_entity_poly.pdbx_seq_one_letter_code
_entity_poly.pdbx_strand_id
1 'polypeptide(L)'
;SGIKTMQLNDQKAGMQGLDKEMINKIIFEASKGTPYFTFQEKRQKSIDSKVTEMNLTLERATAQERKTSLEKMTKLASMFEIERDLSHSIVHIDMDAFYAAVEMEDDPSLREKPMAVGTSSMLSTSKYLARKFGVR
;
A
#
# COMPACT_ATOMS: atom_id res chain seq x y z
N SER A 1 13.27 13.79 -0.43
CA SER A 1 14.16 12.97 0.43
C SER A 1 13.43 12.62 1.71
N GLY A 2 12.87 11.42 1.80
CA GLY A 2 12.09 10.97 2.96
C GLY A 2 12.07 9.46 3.05
N ILE A 3 11.75 8.91 4.23
CA ILE A 3 11.66 7.47 4.48
C ILE A 3 10.52 6.89 3.63
N LYS A 4 10.81 5.96 2.70
CA LYS A 4 9.81 5.45 1.74
C LYS A 4 8.61 4.82 2.42
N THR A 5 8.81 4.13 3.55
CA THR A 5 7.71 3.52 4.32
C THR A 5 6.73 4.53 4.94
N MET A 6 7.09 5.82 4.99
CA MET A 6 6.25 6.89 5.52
C MET A 6 5.65 7.75 4.40
N GLN A 7 6.03 7.53 3.15
CA GLN A 7 5.48 8.29 2.04
C GLN A 7 4.01 7.94 1.82
N LEU A 8 3.27 8.91 1.29
CA LEU A 8 1.90 8.74 0.84
C LEU A 8 1.81 7.55 -0.10
N ASN A 9 1.01 6.56 0.30
CA ASN A 9 0.57 5.50 -0.59
C ASN A 9 -0.77 5.89 -1.20
N ASP A 10 -0.77 6.19 -2.50
CA ASP A 10 -1.94 6.61 -3.28
C ASP A 10 -2.59 5.47 -4.08
N GLN A 11 -2.24 4.21 -3.82
CA GLN A 11 -2.84 3.04 -4.49
C GLN A 11 -4.30 2.77 -4.07
N LYS A 12 -4.95 3.70 -3.36
CA LYS A 12 -6.36 3.62 -2.99
C LYS A 12 -7.24 4.37 -3.99
N ALA A 13 -8.46 3.90 -4.18
CA ALA A 13 -9.45 4.59 -5.00
C ALA A 13 -9.71 6.03 -4.49
N GLY A 14 -9.79 6.99 -5.41
CA GLY A 14 -10.04 8.40 -5.10
C GLY A 14 -8.80 9.22 -4.70
N MET A 15 -7.60 8.71 -4.94
CA MET A 15 -6.32 9.39 -4.65
C MET A 15 -5.53 9.76 -5.91
N GLN A 16 -6.20 9.84 -7.07
CA GLN A 16 -5.55 10.23 -8.33
C GLN A 16 -5.26 11.74 -8.37
N GLY A 17 -4.15 12.13 -9.01
CA GLY A 17 -3.82 13.54 -9.28
C GLY A 17 -3.32 14.34 -8.06
N LEU A 18 -2.95 13.67 -6.98
CA LEU A 18 -2.42 14.33 -5.77
C LEU A 18 -1.01 14.86 -5.98
N ASP A 19 -0.73 16.04 -5.40
CA ASP A 19 0.63 16.55 -5.24
C ASP A 19 1.35 15.75 -4.15
N LYS A 20 1.98 14.65 -4.58
CA LYS A 20 2.72 13.76 -3.68
C LYS A 20 3.91 14.45 -3.03
N GLU A 21 4.53 15.41 -3.70
CA GLU A 21 5.71 16.07 -3.16
C GLU A 21 5.31 16.95 -1.97
N MET A 22 4.29 17.78 -2.15
CA MET A 22 3.73 18.60 -1.08
C MET A 22 3.25 17.75 0.09
N ILE A 23 2.44 16.70 -0.16
CA ILE A 23 1.90 15.86 0.91
C ILE A 23 3.01 15.14 1.68
N ASN A 24 4.00 14.59 0.97
CA ASN A 24 5.14 13.92 1.61
C ASN A 24 5.99 14.89 2.43
N LYS A 25 6.12 16.15 2.01
CA LYS A 25 6.79 17.19 2.79
C LYS A 25 6.05 17.45 4.11
N ILE A 26 4.72 17.58 4.06
CA ILE A 26 3.89 17.75 5.27
C ILE A 26 4.06 16.55 6.22
N ILE A 27 3.95 15.32 5.70
CA ILE A 27 4.12 14.10 6.51
C ILE A 27 5.51 14.05 7.14
N PHE A 28 6.55 14.41 6.38
CA PHE A 28 7.92 14.43 6.87
C PHE A 28 8.11 15.46 7.98
N GLU A 29 7.65 16.69 7.78
CA GLU A 29 7.75 17.77 8.78
C GLU A 29 6.99 17.42 10.06
N ALA A 30 5.78 16.85 9.95
CA ALA A 30 4.99 16.43 11.10
C ALA A 30 5.60 15.24 11.87
N SER A 31 6.40 14.41 11.20
CA SER A 31 6.93 13.17 11.80
C SER A 31 8.38 13.28 12.28
N LYS A 32 9.18 14.19 11.72
CA LYS A 32 10.62 14.28 12.00
C LYS A 32 10.89 14.47 13.49
N GLY A 33 11.81 13.68 14.03
CA GLY A 33 12.20 13.75 15.45
C GLY A 33 11.32 12.94 16.41
N THR A 34 10.25 12.31 15.92
CA THR A 34 9.44 11.40 16.73
C THR A 34 10.12 10.02 16.90
N PRO A 35 9.81 9.27 17.98
CA PRO A 35 10.27 7.88 18.12
C PRO A 35 9.84 6.98 16.94
N TYR A 36 8.64 7.22 16.40
CA TYR A 36 8.13 6.49 15.24
C TYR A 36 8.97 6.74 13.99
N PHE A 37 9.40 7.99 13.76
CA PHE A 37 10.28 8.32 12.65
C PHE A 37 11.61 7.57 12.74
N THR A 38 12.27 7.59 13.90
CA THR A 38 13.52 6.84 14.10
C THR A 38 13.34 5.32 13.93
N PHE A 39 12.19 4.78 14.36
CA PHE A 39 11.84 3.39 14.11
C PHE A 39 11.70 3.10 12.61
N GLN A 40 11.02 3.96 11.85
CA GLN A 40 10.87 3.81 10.41
C GLN A 40 12.21 3.93 9.67
N GLU A 41 13.14 4.79 10.12
CA GLU A 41 14.49 4.85 9.56
C GLU A 41 15.24 3.52 9.72
N LYS A 42 15.19 2.93 10.92
CA LYS A 42 15.82 1.62 11.18
C LYS A 42 15.18 0.52 10.32
N ARG A 43 13.85 0.52 10.20
CA ARG A 43 13.11 -0.43 9.37
C ARG A 43 13.46 -0.29 7.89
N GLN A 44 13.54 0.94 7.38
CA GLN A 44 13.93 1.23 6.00
C GLN A 44 15.34 0.70 5.71
N LYS A 45 16.31 0.95 6.60
CA LYS A 45 17.67 0.39 6.45
C LYS A 45 17.66 -1.13 6.36
N SER A 46 16.86 -1.81 7.19
CA SER A 46 16.75 -3.27 7.13
C SER A 46 16.13 -3.75 5.81
N ILE A 47 15.11 -3.07 5.30
CA ILE A 47 14.51 -3.36 3.98
C ILE A 47 15.55 -3.16 2.88
N ASP A 48 16.26 -2.03 2.90
CA ASP A 48 17.26 -1.71 1.89
C ASP A 48 18.39 -2.74 1.89
N SER A 49 18.89 -3.15 3.06
CA SER A 49 19.89 -4.22 3.16
C SER A 49 19.41 -5.54 2.56
N LYS A 50 18.15 -5.95 2.81
CA LYS A 50 17.57 -7.15 2.22
C LYS A 50 17.45 -7.05 0.70
N VAL A 51 17.03 -5.89 0.19
CA VAL A 51 16.95 -5.66 -1.26
C VAL A 51 18.33 -5.75 -1.90
N THR A 52 19.35 -5.16 -1.28
CA THR A 52 20.75 -5.29 -1.73
C THR A 52 21.20 -6.74 -1.75
N GLU A 53 20.94 -7.51 -0.69
CA GLU A 53 21.30 -8.93 -0.61
C GLU A 53 20.59 -9.77 -1.69
N MET A 54 19.30 -9.53 -1.91
CA MET A 54 18.55 -10.19 -2.99
C MET A 54 19.13 -9.86 -4.37
N ASN A 55 19.46 -8.59 -4.62
CA ASN A 55 20.06 -8.19 -5.90
C ASN A 55 21.44 -8.83 -6.12
N LEU A 56 22.28 -8.90 -5.09
CA LEU A 56 23.57 -9.59 -5.17
C LEU A 56 23.40 -11.10 -5.44
N THR A 57 22.39 -11.72 -4.82
CA THR A 57 22.05 -13.12 -5.06
C THR A 57 21.62 -13.32 -6.52
N LEU A 58 20.81 -12.41 -7.05
CA LEU A 58 20.40 -12.42 -8.46
C LEU A 58 21.60 -12.24 -9.38
N GLU A 59 22.55 -11.36 -9.09
CA GLU A 59 23.75 -11.15 -9.92
C GLU A 59 24.66 -12.39 -9.96
N ARG A 60 24.78 -13.11 -8.83
CA ARG A 60 25.59 -14.33 -8.72
C ARG A 60 24.97 -15.55 -9.39
N ALA A 61 23.67 -15.53 -9.67
CA ALA A 61 22.97 -16.66 -10.27
C ALA A 61 23.49 -16.96 -11.67
N THR A 62 24.01 -18.17 -11.86
CA THR A 62 24.57 -18.65 -13.12
C THR A 62 23.50 -18.88 -14.19
N ALA A 63 23.91 -18.89 -15.46
CA ALA A 63 23.00 -19.20 -16.57
C ALA A 63 22.35 -20.59 -16.43
N GLN A 64 23.09 -21.57 -15.89
CA GLN A 64 22.59 -22.92 -15.67
C GLN A 64 21.53 -22.96 -14.55
N GLU A 65 21.78 -22.31 -13.41
CA GLU A 65 20.79 -22.21 -12.31
C GLU A 65 19.52 -21.49 -12.74
N ARG A 66 19.65 -20.42 -13.54
CA ARG A 66 18.51 -19.71 -14.13
C ARG A 66 17.71 -20.62 -15.06
N LYS A 67 18.39 -21.36 -15.93
CA LYS A 67 17.75 -22.33 -16.84
C LYS A 67 17.00 -23.41 -16.06
N THR A 68 17.63 -24.03 -15.08
CA THR A 68 17.00 -25.07 -14.24
C THR A 68 15.80 -24.51 -13.45
N SER A 69 15.93 -23.30 -12.91
CA SER A 69 14.84 -22.63 -12.21
C SER A 69 13.67 -22.31 -13.16
N LEU A 70 13.96 -21.86 -14.38
CA LEU A 70 12.95 -21.60 -15.40
C LEU A 70 12.20 -22.87 -15.79
N GLU A 71 12.90 -23.97 -16.04
CA GLU A 71 12.30 -25.28 -16.35
C GLU A 71 11.37 -25.75 -15.23
N LYS A 72 11.82 -25.64 -13.97
CA LYS A 72 11.01 -25.98 -12.79
C LYS A 72 9.75 -25.12 -12.68
N MET A 73 9.89 -23.80 -12.82
CA MET A 73 8.76 -22.87 -12.69
C MET A 73 7.77 -23.00 -13.85
N THR A 74 8.26 -23.29 -15.06
CA THR A 74 7.41 -23.55 -16.23
C THR A 74 6.56 -24.79 -16.01
N LYS A 75 7.16 -25.89 -15.54
CA LYS A 75 6.41 -27.12 -15.21
C LYS A 75 5.34 -26.86 -14.17
N LEU A 76 5.67 -26.11 -13.11
CA LEU A 76 4.71 -25.77 -12.06
C LEU A 76 3.57 -24.91 -12.58
N ALA A 77 3.86 -23.89 -13.40
CA ALA A 77 2.85 -23.05 -14.02
C ALA A 77 1.92 -23.86 -14.94
N SER A 78 2.46 -24.79 -15.74
CA SER A 78 1.66 -25.70 -16.56
C SER A 78 0.76 -26.60 -15.73
N MET A 79 1.23 -27.09 -14.57
CA MET A 79 0.40 -27.89 -13.66
C MET A 79 -0.78 -27.06 -13.11
N PHE A 80 -0.52 -25.84 -12.64
CA PHE A 80 -1.58 -24.95 -12.16
C PHE A 80 -2.57 -24.55 -13.27
N GLU A 81 -2.12 -24.45 -14.52
CA GLU A 81 -3.01 -24.16 -15.65
C GLU A 81 -3.96 -25.33 -15.95
N ILE A 82 -3.47 -26.57 -15.85
CA ILE A 82 -4.30 -27.77 -16.02
C ILE A 82 -5.37 -27.86 -14.92
N GLU A 83 -5.02 -27.47 -13.70
CA GLU A 83 -5.91 -27.48 -12.53
C GLU A 83 -6.82 -26.22 -12.45
N ARG A 84 -6.71 -25.29 -13.41
CA ARG A 84 -7.50 -24.05 -13.40
C ARG A 84 -8.99 -24.35 -13.57
N ASP A 85 -9.75 -24.15 -12.51
CA ASP A 85 -11.20 -24.30 -12.51
C ASP A 85 -11.90 -22.94 -12.71
N LEU A 86 -12.62 -22.80 -13.83
CA LEU A 86 -13.42 -21.62 -14.17
C LEU A 86 -14.94 -21.86 -14.01
N SER A 87 -15.35 -23.00 -13.43
CA SER A 87 -16.76 -23.35 -13.24
C SER A 87 -17.44 -22.54 -12.13
N HIS A 88 -16.66 -21.86 -11.29
CA HIS A 88 -17.15 -21.10 -10.16
C HIS A 88 -17.25 -19.60 -10.47
N SER A 89 -18.39 -19.01 -10.16
CA SER A 89 -18.54 -17.55 -10.07
C SER A 89 -18.22 -17.10 -8.65
N ILE A 90 -17.08 -16.44 -8.47
CA ILE A 90 -16.68 -15.88 -7.17
C ILE A 90 -17.07 -14.41 -7.13
N VAL A 91 -17.90 -14.03 -6.15
CA VAL A 91 -18.32 -12.64 -5.94
C VAL A 91 -17.64 -12.10 -4.69
N HIS A 92 -16.90 -11.00 -4.84
CA HIS A 92 -16.35 -10.22 -3.74
C HIS A 92 -17.15 -8.92 -3.60
N ILE A 93 -17.69 -8.68 -2.40
CA ILE A 93 -18.44 -7.46 -2.08
C ILE A 93 -17.60 -6.65 -1.11
N ASP A 94 -17.29 -5.41 -1.49
CA ASP A 94 -16.59 -4.43 -0.67
C ASP A 94 -17.46 -3.18 -0.51
N MET A 95 -17.57 -2.68 0.71
CA MET A 95 -18.42 -1.54 1.06
C MET A 95 -17.65 -0.23 0.88
N ASP A 96 -18.17 0.65 0.04
CA ASP A 96 -17.55 1.94 -0.25
C ASP A 96 -17.37 2.81 0.99
N ALA A 97 -16.11 3.00 1.41
CA ALA A 97 -15.74 3.83 2.57
C ALA A 97 -16.58 3.52 3.83
N PHE A 98 -16.85 2.24 4.09
CA PHE A 98 -17.87 1.74 5.02
C PHE A 98 -18.13 2.61 6.27
N TYR A 99 -17.17 2.78 7.19
CA TYR A 99 -17.43 3.57 8.40
C TYR A 99 -17.75 5.03 8.11
N ALA A 100 -17.08 5.67 7.14
CA ALA A 100 -17.42 7.04 6.78
C ALA A 100 -18.82 7.13 6.12
N ALA A 101 -19.24 6.09 5.40
CA ALA A 101 -20.59 6.03 4.83
C ALA A 101 -21.67 5.90 5.92
N VAL A 102 -21.42 5.10 6.96
CA VAL A 102 -22.32 4.97 8.12
C VAL A 102 -22.48 6.32 8.83
N GLU A 103 -21.37 6.98 9.18
CA GLU A 103 -21.41 8.29 9.86
C GLU A 103 -22.12 9.37 9.05
N MET A 104 -22.02 9.34 7.71
CA MET A 104 -22.74 10.26 6.81
C MET A 104 -24.24 9.97 6.69
N GLU A 105 -24.66 8.75 7.01
CA GLU A 105 -26.07 8.39 7.07
C GLU A 105 -26.68 8.84 8.40
N ASP A 106 -25.94 8.65 9.50
CA ASP A 106 -26.34 9.09 10.83
C ASP A 106 -26.34 10.63 10.96
N ASP A 107 -25.36 11.32 10.36
CA ASP A 107 -25.31 12.79 10.25
C ASP A 107 -25.13 13.24 8.78
N PRO A 108 -26.23 13.57 8.08
CA PRO A 108 -26.19 14.06 6.71
C PRO A 108 -25.36 15.35 6.51
N SER A 109 -25.08 16.13 7.56
CA SER A 109 -24.25 17.34 7.47
C SER A 109 -22.79 17.03 7.12
N LEU A 110 -22.36 15.78 7.26
CA LEU A 110 -21.03 15.29 6.90
C LEU A 110 -20.87 14.97 5.41
N ARG A 111 -21.97 14.88 4.65
CA ARG A 111 -21.98 14.49 3.22
C ARG A 111 -21.28 15.47 2.29
N GLU A 112 -21.11 16.72 2.69
CA GLU A 112 -20.37 17.72 1.89
C GLU A 112 -18.99 18.08 2.48
N LYS A 113 -18.60 17.45 3.60
CA LYS A 113 -17.34 17.75 4.28
C LYS A 113 -16.27 16.70 4.00
N PRO A 114 -14.98 17.07 3.92
CA PRO A 114 -13.89 16.11 4.02
C PRO A 114 -13.86 15.56 5.44
N MET A 115 -13.97 14.24 5.60
CA MET A 115 -13.97 13.58 6.91
C MET A 115 -13.24 12.24 6.88
N ALA A 116 -12.85 11.79 8.08
CA ALA A 116 -12.29 10.48 8.35
C ALA A 116 -12.82 9.96 9.69
N VAL A 117 -12.86 8.64 9.86
CA VAL A 117 -13.31 7.98 11.08
C VAL A 117 -12.09 7.47 11.83
N GLY A 118 -11.99 7.79 13.12
CA GLY A 118 -10.88 7.39 13.99
C GLY A 118 -10.64 8.40 15.10
N THR A 119 -9.38 8.50 15.52
CA THR A 119 -8.91 9.44 16.54
C THR A 119 -7.77 10.29 15.98
N SER A 120 -7.33 11.31 16.72
CA SER A 120 -6.12 12.06 16.39
C SER A 120 -4.86 11.19 16.34
N SER A 121 -4.87 10.02 16.98
CA SER A 121 -3.75 9.06 16.97
C SER A 121 -3.72 8.18 15.73
N MET A 122 -4.89 7.78 15.21
CA MET A 122 -5.00 6.85 14.09
C MET A 122 -6.37 6.95 13.42
N LEU A 123 -6.38 6.90 12.09
CA LEU A 123 -7.59 6.86 11.27
C LEU A 123 -7.85 5.44 10.79
N SER A 124 -9.12 5.02 10.84
CA SER A 124 -9.58 3.73 10.32
C SER A 124 -9.92 3.83 8.83
N THR A 125 -10.63 4.88 8.43
CA THR A 125 -11.00 5.12 7.03
C THR A 125 -11.21 6.61 6.77
N SER A 126 -11.17 7.00 5.50
CA SER A 126 -11.46 8.35 5.05
C SER A 126 -12.46 8.33 3.90
N LYS A 127 -13.32 9.35 3.88
CA LYS A 127 -14.23 9.62 2.77
C LYS A 127 -13.45 10.03 1.53
N TYR A 128 -13.98 9.71 0.35
CA TYR A 128 -13.38 10.10 -0.94
C TYR A 128 -13.01 11.60 -1.05
N LEU A 129 -13.81 12.51 -0.48
CA LEU A 129 -13.49 13.94 -0.48
C LEU A 129 -12.22 14.26 0.34
N ALA A 130 -11.97 13.56 1.45
CA ALA A 130 -10.75 13.71 2.25
C ALA A 130 -9.52 13.08 1.55
N ARG A 131 -9.72 12.02 0.76
CA ARG A 131 -8.65 11.38 -0.03
C ARG A 131 -8.01 12.31 -1.06
N LYS A 132 -8.77 13.30 -1.56
CA LYS A 132 -8.25 14.39 -2.42
C LYS A 132 -7.18 15.26 -1.74
N PHE A 133 -7.01 15.14 -0.41
CA PHE A 133 -5.98 15.82 0.37
C PHE A 133 -4.90 14.85 0.88
N GLY A 134 -4.91 13.59 0.45
CA GLY A 134 -3.94 12.57 0.89
C GLY A 134 -4.31 11.85 2.19
N VAL A 135 -5.45 12.14 2.81
CA VAL A 135 -5.89 11.51 4.06
C VAL A 135 -6.44 10.10 3.81
N ARG A 136 -5.94 9.08 4.51
CA ARG A 136 -6.30 7.67 4.27
C ARG A 136 -6.14 6.73 5.45
#